data_AF-A0A1I3VPG0-F1
#
_entry.id   AF-A0A1I3VPG0-F1
#
_cell.length_a   1.000
_cell.length_b   1.000
_cell.length_c   1.000
_cell.angle_alpha   90.00
_cell.angle_beta   90.00
_cell.angle_gamma   90.00
#
_symmetry.space_group_name_H-M   'P 1'
#
loop_
_entity.id
_entity.type
_entity.pdbx_description
1 polymer ?
#
loop_
_entity_poly.entity_id
_entity_poly.type
_entity_poly.pdbx_seq_one_letter_code
_entity_poly.pdbx_strand_id
1 'polypeptide(L)'
;MVCWGNAWLTGQVGLDEAADRVERQAGPQLVAGENGDLLLRAFLADLRVEGMKSLRLALPVAGDPLGLTGPPPFNSAAIEAGQAAIAVLAGRCLGLVPTRDRRGSSYAGVRWSVLEASVNVPDIPSLAEAEHTLTLAMRTATDALLGVEGPAQGHRRVESVDDGLAPGYPARAHRVAALAARLAAVLRVADDRGLTSGQIATRGNALRDLDRAVRRARVAAHHAITELV
;
A
#
# COMPACT_ATOMS: atom_id res chain seq x y z
N MET A 1 4.12 7.11 -1.77
CA MET A 1 3.42 8.12 -2.57
C MET A 1 2.18 8.67 -1.86
N VAL A 2 1.15 7.86 -1.58
CA VAL A 2 -0.13 8.36 -1.00
C VAL A 2 0.04 9.19 0.27
N CYS A 3 0.77 8.70 1.30
CA CYS A 3 0.91 9.42 2.57
C CYS A 3 1.64 10.77 2.43
N TRP A 4 2.73 10.79 1.67
CA TRP A 4 3.50 12.01 1.39
C TRP A 4 2.72 13.00 0.52
N GLY A 5 1.97 12.51 -0.47
CA GLY A 5 1.08 13.35 -1.28
C GLY A 5 -0.04 13.98 -0.45
N ASN A 6 -0.65 13.23 0.48
CA ASN A 6 -1.65 13.78 1.39
C ASN A 6 -1.06 14.77 2.39
N ALA A 7 0.14 14.51 2.94
CA ALA A 7 0.83 15.46 3.82
C ALA A 7 1.14 16.78 3.09
N TRP A 8 1.48 16.72 1.80
CA TRP A 8 1.61 17.92 0.97
C TRP A 8 0.27 18.62 0.76
N LEU A 9 -0.79 17.88 0.43
CA LEU A 9 -2.13 18.45 0.21
C LEU A 9 -2.69 19.15 1.46
N THR A 10 -2.34 18.67 2.66
CA THR A 10 -2.71 19.28 3.94
C THR A 10 -1.71 20.32 4.46
N GLY A 11 -0.69 20.66 3.66
CA GLY A 11 0.30 21.70 3.98
C GLY A 11 1.32 21.33 5.06
N GLN A 12 1.47 20.05 5.39
CA GLN A 12 2.44 19.57 6.38
C GLN A 12 3.87 19.54 5.83
N VAL A 13 4.01 19.37 4.51
CA VAL A 13 5.29 19.33 3.80
C VAL A 13 5.18 20.01 2.43
N GLY A 14 6.31 20.41 1.85
CA GLY A 14 6.37 20.90 0.46
C GLY A 14 6.27 19.78 -0.57
N LEU A 15 5.94 20.14 -1.82
CA LEU A 15 5.88 19.18 -2.94
C LEU A 15 7.24 18.52 -3.21
N ASP A 16 8.33 19.30 -3.17
CA ASP A 16 9.69 18.80 -3.40
C ASP A 16 10.07 17.76 -2.33
N GLU A 17 9.83 18.06 -1.05
CA GLU A 17 10.07 17.11 0.04
C GLU A 17 9.25 15.83 -0.13
N ALA A 18 7.97 15.96 -0.48
CA ALA A 18 7.11 14.80 -0.72
C ALA A 18 7.62 13.94 -1.89
N ALA A 19 8.05 14.55 -2.99
CA ALA A 19 8.61 13.86 -4.15
C ALA A 19 9.93 13.17 -3.82
N ASP A 20 10.87 13.87 -3.17
CA ASP A 20 12.16 13.35 -2.74
C ASP A 20 12.02 12.13 -1.83
N ARG A 21 11.01 12.12 -0.95
CA ARG A 21 10.71 10.99 -0.07
C ARG A 21 10.25 9.76 -0.82
N VAL A 22 9.39 9.95 -1.82
CA VAL A 22 8.93 8.84 -2.68
C VAL A 22 10.09 8.31 -3.52
N GLU A 23 10.94 9.19 -4.06
CA GLU A 23 12.10 8.80 -4.87
C GLU A 23 13.18 8.10 -4.05
N ARG A 24 13.44 8.54 -2.81
CA ARG A 24 14.37 7.85 -1.91
C ARG A 24 13.95 6.42 -1.61
N GLN A 25 12.65 6.16 -1.54
CA GLN A 25 12.13 4.83 -1.21
C GLN A 25 12.12 3.87 -2.42
N ALA A 26 11.84 4.37 -3.63
CA ALA A 26 11.54 3.52 -4.78
C ALA A 26 12.27 3.91 -6.07
N GLY A 27 13.25 4.80 -6.00
CA GLY A 27 13.97 5.33 -7.16
C GLY A 27 13.15 6.37 -7.94
N PRO A 28 13.64 6.80 -9.11
CA PRO A 28 13.00 7.81 -9.94
C PRO A 28 11.53 7.48 -10.25
N GLN A 29 10.66 8.50 -10.25
CA GLN A 29 9.22 8.33 -10.42
C GLN A 29 8.73 9.03 -11.70
N LEU A 30 8.24 8.23 -12.65
CA LEU A 30 7.72 8.71 -13.94
C LEU A 30 6.23 8.39 -14.08
N VAL A 31 5.46 9.28 -14.67
CA VAL A 31 4.03 9.06 -14.98
C VAL A 31 3.90 8.99 -16.49
N ALA A 32 3.24 7.96 -17.00
CA ALA A 32 2.99 7.82 -18.43
C ALA A 32 1.98 8.90 -18.88
N GLY A 33 2.42 9.79 -19.77
CA GLY A 33 1.56 10.78 -20.44
C GLY A 33 1.42 10.49 -21.94
N GLU A 34 0.49 11.19 -22.59
CA GLU A 34 0.21 11.03 -24.03
C GLU A 34 1.40 11.37 -24.92
N ASN A 35 2.18 12.39 -24.54
CA ASN A 35 3.33 12.90 -25.28
C ASN A 35 4.69 12.43 -24.71
N GLY A 36 4.67 11.41 -23.85
CA GLY A 36 5.85 10.89 -23.17
C GLY A 36 5.74 10.94 -21.65
N ASP A 37 6.83 10.56 -20.99
CA ASP A 37 6.87 10.42 -19.54
C ASP A 37 7.00 11.77 -18.86
N LEU A 38 6.18 11.98 -17.83
CA LEU A 38 6.23 13.14 -16.95
C LEU A 38 6.89 12.77 -15.62
N LEU A 39 7.51 13.74 -14.97
CA LEU A 39 8.03 13.54 -13.61
C LEU A 39 6.85 13.55 -12.64
N LEU A 40 6.84 12.62 -11.67
CA LEU A 40 5.73 12.50 -10.71
C LEU A 40 5.39 13.83 -10.03
N ARG A 41 6.42 14.61 -9.67
CA ARG A 41 6.25 15.94 -9.08
C ARG A 41 5.44 16.90 -9.95
N ALA A 42 5.71 16.93 -11.26
CA ALA A 42 5.04 17.82 -12.19
C ALA A 42 3.57 17.40 -12.36
N PHE A 43 3.36 16.10 -12.56
CA PHE A 43 2.02 15.51 -12.64
C PHE A 43 1.17 15.82 -11.39
N LEU A 44 1.74 15.66 -10.18
CA LEU A 44 1.01 15.98 -8.95
C LEU A 44 0.68 17.48 -8.86
N ALA A 45 1.60 18.37 -9.25
CA ALA A 45 1.37 19.81 -9.27
C ALA A 45 0.21 20.18 -10.20
N ASP A 46 0.16 19.59 -11.40
CA ASP A 46 -0.93 19.80 -12.36
C ASP A 46 -2.26 19.34 -11.77
N LEU A 47 -2.32 18.14 -11.16
CA LEU A 47 -3.53 17.66 -10.49
C LEU A 47 -3.98 18.59 -9.35
N ARG A 48 -3.05 19.24 -8.64
CA ARG A 48 -3.40 20.21 -7.59
C ARG A 48 -4.09 21.45 -8.15
N VAL A 49 -3.65 21.93 -9.31
CA VAL A 49 -4.29 23.03 -10.06
C VAL A 49 -5.68 22.61 -10.54
N GLU A 50 -5.84 21.37 -10.98
CA GLU A 50 -7.14 20.77 -11.34
C GLU A 50 -8.06 20.48 -10.15
N GLY A 51 -7.63 20.79 -8.92
CA GLY A 51 -8.46 20.67 -7.72
C GLY A 51 -8.43 19.29 -7.07
N MET A 52 -7.33 18.54 -7.20
CA MET A 52 -7.08 17.34 -6.40
C MET A 52 -7.15 17.66 -4.91
N LYS A 53 -7.97 16.88 -4.20
CA LYS A 53 -8.26 17.06 -2.76
C LYS A 53 -7.53 16.06 -1.89
N SER A 54 -7.40 14.82 -2.36
CA SER A 54 -6.76 13.75 -1.61
C SER A 54 -6.27 12.63 -2.53
N LEU A 55 -5.39 11.79 -1.99
CA LEU A 55 -4.96 10.53 -2.55
C LEU A 55 -5.45 9.41 -1.64
N ARG A 56 -6.05 8.38 -2.24
CA ARG A 56 -6.50 7.15 -1.55
C ARG A 56 -5.58 6.00 -1.90
N LEU A 57 -5.24 5.17 -0.92
CA LEU A 57 -4.50 3.92 -1.15
C LEU A 57 -5.45 2.76 -1.40
N ALA A 58 -5.14 1.92 -2.38
CA ALA A 58 -5.73 0.59 -2.58
C ALA A 58 -4.63 -0.48 -2.57
N LEU A 59 -4.90 -1.60 -1.90
CA LEU A 59 -4.01 -2.78 -1.82
C LEU A 59 -4.81 -4.04 -2.20
N PRO A 60 -5.26 -4.15 -3.46
CA PRO A 60 -6.11 -5.24 -3.91
C PRO A 60 -5.32 -6.54 -4.13
N VAL A 61 -6.01 -7.67 -4.02
CA VAL A 61 -5.55 -8.96 -4.53
C VAL A 61 -6.72 -9.66 -5.22
N ALA A 62 -6.46 -10.73 -5.97
CA ALA A 62 -7.50 -11.56 -6.53
C ALA A 62 -8.44 -12.09 -5.43
N GLY A 63 -9.74 -11.80 -5.56
CA GLY A 63 -10.77 -12.17 -4.59
C GLY A 63 -10.97 -11.20 -3.41
N ASP A 64 -10.14 -10.17 -3.27
CA ASP A 64 -10.29 -9.14 -2.22
C ASP A 64 -9.81 -7.76 -2.76
N PRO A 65 -10.64 -7.06 -3.54
CA PRO A 65 -10.31 -5.81 -4.24
C PRO A 65 -10.34 -4.60 -3.29
N LEU A 66 -9.64 -4.69 -2.17
CA LEU A 66 -9.63 -3.68 -1.11
C LEU A 66 -9.22 -2.29 -1.63
N GLY A 67 -10.13 -1.31 -1.46
CA GLY A 67 -9.92 0.08 -1.86
C GLY A 67 -10.30 0.39 -3.32
N LEU A 68 -10.84 -0.58 -4.07
CA LEU A 68 -11.25 -0.41 -5.45
C LEU A 68 -12.78 -0.36 -5.59
N THR A 69 -13.27 0.50 -6.48
CA THR A 69 -14.71 0.65 -6.78
C THR A 69 -15.01 0.65 -8.29
N GLY A 70 -14.03 0.25 -9.12
CA GLY A 70 -14.13 0.26 -10.58
C GLY A 70 -13.46 1.49 -11.20
N PRO A 71 -13.54 1.64 -12.54
CA PRO A 71 -14.12 0.70 -13.50
C PRO A 71 -13.27 -0.56 -13.71
N PRO A 72 -13.77 -1.61 -14.40
CA PRO A 72 -13.05 -2.88 -14.60
C PRO A 72 -11.61 -2.74 -15.13
N PRO A 73 -11.29 -1.85 -16.10
CA PRO A 73 -9.91 -1.69 -16.57
C PRO A 73 -8.95 -1.27 -15.46
N PHE A 74 -9.35 -0.30 -14.63
CA PHE A 74 -8.55 0.14 -13.48
C PHE A 74 -8.42 -0.97 -12.42
N ASN A 75 -9.52 -1.66 -12.11
CA ASN A 75 -9.48 -2.74 -11.13
C ASN A 75 -8.53 -3.86 -11.55
N SER A 76 -8.60 -4.31 -12.79
CA SER A 76 -7.74 -5.37 -13.32
C SER A 76 -6.26 -4.96 -13.24
N ALA A 77 -5.92 -3.75 -13.70
CA ALA A 77 -4.55 -3.24 -13.64
C ALA A 77 -4.06 -3.10 -12.18
N ALA A 78 -4.90 -2.60 -11.27
CA ALA A 78 -4.56 -2.46 -9.86
C ALA A 78 -4.37 -3.82 -9.16
N ILE A 79 -5.20 -4.82 -9.48
CA ILE A 79 -5.07 -6.20 -8.96
C ILE A 79 -3.78 -6.84 -9.46
N GLU A 80 -3.45 -6.68 -10.75
CA GLU A 80 -2.21 -7.21 -11.33
C GLU A 80 -0.97 -6.58 -10.67
N ALA A 81 -0.98 -5.26 -10.44
CA ALA A 81 0.08 -4.57 -9.71
C ALA A 81 0.10 -4.85 -8.20
N GLY A 82 -1.00 -5.36 -7.64
CA GLY A 82 -1.21 -5.57 -6.20
C GLY A 82 -1.35 -4.28 -5.37
N GLN A 83 -1.38 -3.12 -6.02
CA GLN A 83 -1.47 -1.81 -5.39
C GLN A 83 -1.91 -0.75 -6.41
N ALA A 84 -2.61 0.27 -5.93
CA ALA A 84 -2.88 1.48 -6.69
C ALA A 84 -3.06 2.67 -5.75
N ALA A 85 -2.89 3.86 -6.30
CA ALA A 85 -3.31 5.10 -5.66
C ALA A 85 -4.45 5.73 -6.47
N ILE A 86 -5.38 6.40 -5.81
CA ILE A 86 -6.51 7.07 -6.46
C ILE A 86 -6.44 8.55 -6.09
N ALA A 87 -6.15 9.40 -7.08
CA ALA A 87 -6.28 10.85 -6.95
C ALA A 87 -7.75 11.23 -7.03
N VAL A 88 -8.23 11.94 -6.01
CA VAL A 88 -9.62 12.41 -5.91
C VAL A 88 -9.67 13.88 -6.30
N LEU A 89 -10.33 14.19 -7.42
CA LEU A 89 -10.51 15.53 -7.94
C LEU A 89 -11.98 15.98 -7.78
N ALA A 90 -12.28 17.22 -8.15
CA ALA A 90 -13.66 17.69 -8.24
C ALA A 90 -14.40 16.98 -9.39
N GLY A 91 -15.26 16.02 -9.04
CA GLY A 91 -16.17 15.34 -9.99
C GLY A 91 -15.58 14.16 -10.76
N ARG A 92 -14.29 13.84 -10.60
CA ARG A 92 -13.65 12.65 -11.17
C ARG A 92 -12.57 12.07 -10.25
N CYS A 93 -12.15 10.84 -10.53
CA CYS A 93 -11.02 10.20 -9.86
C CYS A 93 -10.07 9.62 -10.90
N LEU A 94 -8.76 9.73 -10.64
CA LEU A 94 -7.73 9.12 -11.48
C LEU A 94 -7.02 8.02 -10.69
N GLY A 95 -6.97 6.83 -11.27
CA GLY A 95 -6.23 5.68 -10.78
C GLY A 95 -4.78 5.72 -11.28
N LEU A 96 -3.84 5.56 -10.35
CA LEU A 96 -2.40 5.52 -10.59
C LEU A 96 -1.90 4.12 -10.22
N VAL A 97 -1.47 3.37 -11.24
CA VAL A 97 -1.00 1.98 -11.10
C VAL A 97 0.52 1.94 -11.29
N PRO A 98 1.31 1.54 -10.27
CA PRO A 98 2.76 1.52 -10.38
C PRO A 98 3.26 0.24 -11.05
N THR A 99 4.20 0.41 -11.98
CA THR A 99 4.97 -0.67 -12.61
C THR A 99 6.45 -0.40 -12.40
N ARG A 100 7.25 -1.45 -12.16
CA ARG A 100 8.70 -1.31 -12.08
C ARG A 100 9.25 -0.85 -13.42
N ASP A 101 10.02 0.24 -13.41
CA ASP A 101 10.69 0.75 -14.59
C ASP A 101 12.18 0.39 -14.53
N ARG A 102 12.63 -0.45 -15.45
CA ARG A 102 14.01 -0.93 -15.55
C ARG A 102 14.57 -0.52 -16.90
N ARG A 103 15.51 0.43 -16.91
CA ARG A 103 16.12 0.98 -18.13
C ARG A 103 17.62 0.72 -18.12
N GLY A 104 18.04 -0.26 -18.93
CA GLY A 104 19.42 -0.75 -18.84
C GLY A 104 19.72 -1.41 -17.49
N SER A 105 21.01 -1.52 -17.16
CA SER A 105 21.49 -2.27 -15.99
C SER A 105 21.46 -1.51 -14.66
N SER A 106 21.50 -0.18 -14.70
CA SER A 106 21.69 0.66 -13.49
C SER A 106 20.46 1.45 -13.06
N TYR A 107 19.42 1.52 -13.91
CA TYR A 107 18.19 2.25 -13.57
C TYR A 107 17.14 1.31 -12.98
N ALA A 108 16.66 1.65 -11.80
CA ALA A 108 15.50 1.04 -11.18
C ALA A 108 14.61 2.15 -10.61
N GLY A 109 13.45 2.36 -11.22
CA GLY A 109 12.46 3.34 -10.80
C GLY A 109 11.05 2.78 -10.85
N VAL A 110 10.06 3.67 -10.78
CA VAL A 110 8.64 3.34 -10.90
C VAL A 110 8.03 4.19 -12.01
N ARG A 111 7.32 3.53 -12.92
CA ARG A 111 6.48 4.16 -13.94
C ARG A 111 5.02 3.96 -13.56
N TRP A 112 4.25 5.04 -13.49
CA TRP A 112 2.84 5.05 -13.15
C TRP A 112 1.99 5.11 -14.42
N SER A 113 1.06 4.17 -14.57
CA SER A 113 -0.02 4.26 -15.55
C SER A 113 -1.20 5.03 -14.95
N VAL A 114 -1.79 5.92 -15.73
CA VAL A 114 -2.98 6.69 -15.33
C VAL A 114 -4.21 6.10 -16.01
N LEU A 115 -5.24 5.78 -15.23
CA LEU A 115 -6.53 5.28 -15.69
C LEU A 115 -7.66 6.06 -15.04
N GLU A 116 -8.83 6.08 -15.66
CA GLU A 116 -10.05 6.57 -14.99
C GLU A 116 -10.40 5.67 -13.80
N ALA A 117 -10.77 6.27 -12.67
CA ALA A 117 -11.22 5.57 -11.47
C ALA A 117 -12.61 6.04 -11.06
N SER A 118 -13.37 5.15 -10.44
CA SER A 118 -14.71 5.48 -9.95
C SER A 118 -14.65 6.54 -8.84
N VAL A 119 -15.62 7.47 -8.88
CA VAL A 119 -15.81 8.48 -7.83
C VAL A 119 -16.37 7.89 -6.53
N ASN A 120 -16.87 6.65 -6.58
CA ASN A 120 -17.45 5.99 -5.42
C ASN A 120 -16.39 5.83 -4.31
N VAL A 121 -16.82 6.03 -3.06
CA VAL A 121 -15.99 5.80 -1.88
C VAL A 121 -15.94 4.29 -1.60
N PRO A 122 -14.75 3.67 -1.55
CA PRO A 122 -14.65 2.26 -1.20
C PRO A 122 -15.04 2.05 0.27
N ASP A 123 -15.66 0.92 0.54
CA ASP A 123 -15.89 0.46 1.91
C ASP A 123 -14.55 -0.03 2.50
N ILE A 124 -13.99 0.76 3.41
CA ILE A 124 -12.74 0.49 4.10
C ILE A 124 -12.99 0.53 5.61
N PRO A 125 -12.38 -0.36 6.39
CA PRO A 125 -12.53 -0.33 7.84
C PRO A 125 -11.92 0.96 8.41
N SER A 126 -12.52 1.46 9.49
CA SER A 126 -11.92 2.53 10.28
C SER A 126 -10.56 2.09 10.85
N LEU A 127 -9.71 3.05 11.23
CA LEU A 127 -8.42 2.74 11.84
C LEU A 127 -8.56 1.85 13.09
N ALA A 128 -9.60 2.07 13.90
CA ALA A 128 -9.85 1.30 15.12
C ALA A 128 -10.25 -0.15 14.82
N GLU A 129 -11.15 -0.37 13.86
CA GLU A 129 -11.57 -1.71 13.43
C GLU A 129 -10.41 -2.48 12.79
N ALA A 130 -9.61 -1.79 11.97
CA ALA A 130 -8.45 -2.40 11.31
C ALA A 130 -7.37 -2.82 12.31
N GLU A 131 -7.10 -2.00 13.33
CA GLU A 131 -6.16 -2.34 14.41
C GLU A 131 -6.67 -3.52 15.26
N HIS A 132 -7.96 -3.54 15.59
CA HIS A 132 -8.58 -4.64 16.32
C HIS A 132 -8.48 -5.95 15.52
N THR A 133 -8.86 -5.91 14.24
CA THR A 133 -8.79 -7.05 13.32
C THR A 133 -7.37 -7.56 13.16
N LEU A 134 -6.38 -6.66 13.05
CA LEU A 134 -4.96 -7.02 12.98
C LEU A 134 -4.50 -7.74 14.26
N THR A 135 -4.90 -7.24 15.42
CA THR A 135 -4.56 -7.85 16.72
C THR A 135 -5.13 -9.26 16.85
N LEU A 136 -6.39 -9.45 16.45
CA LEU A 136 -7.02 -10.77 16.44
C LEU A 136 -6.33 -11.71 15.46
N ALA A 137 -6.10 -11.28 14.22
CA ALA A 137 -5.43 -12.09 13.21
C ALA A 137 -4.01 -12.50 13.64
N MET A 138 -3.26 -11.61 14.30
CA MET A 138 -1.94 -11.95 14.86
C MET A 138 -2.03 -13.05 15.92
N ARG A 139 -3.01 -12.97 16.84
CA ARG A 139 -3.21 -14.00 17.87
C ARG A 139 -3.57 -15.33 17.24
N THR A 140 -4.61 -15.35 16.39
CA THR A 140 -5.05 -16.55 15.69
C THR A 140 -3.94 -17.17 14.85
N ALA A 141 -3.16 -16.37 14.13
CA ALA A 141 -2.04 -16.87 13.35
C ALA A 141 -0.93 -17.43 14.25
N THR A 142 -0.61 -16.78 15.37
CA THR A 142 0.38 -17.30 16.33
C THR A 142 -0.06 -18.64 16.89
N ASP A 143 -1.30 -18.76 17.33
CA ASP A 143 -1.86 -20.02 17.87
C ASP A 143 -1.83 -21.15 16.83
N ALA A 144 -2.22 -20.85 15.59
CA ALA A 144 -2.17 -21.81 14.50
C ALA A 144 -0.74 -22.26 14.16
N LEU A 145 0.23 -21.34 14.23
CA LEU A 145 1.63 -21.62 13.93
C LEU A 145 2.38 -22.34 15.05
N LEU A 146 1.95 -22.19 16.32
CA LEU A 146 2.50 -22.98 17.43
C LEU A 146 2.26 -24.48 17.26
N GLY A 147 1.19 -24.87 16.57
CA GLY A 147 0.91 -26.27 16.22
C GLY A 147 1.65 -26.78 14.97
N VAL A 148 2.44 -25.94 14.30
CA VAL A 148 3.20 -26.30 13.10
C VAL A 148 4.65 -26.64 13.49
N GLU A 149 4.93 -27.92 13.69
CA GLU A 149 6.29 -28.38 13.93
C GLU A 149 7.11 -28.50 12.63
N GLY A 150 8.25 -27.82 12.57
CA GLY A 150 9.18 -27.89 11.44
C GLY A 150 10.58 -27.46 11.87
N PRO A 151 11.61 -27.69 11.02
CA PRO A 151 12.96 -27.25 11.34
C PRO A 151 12.96 -25.74 11.61
N ALA A 152 13.68 -25.31 12.65
CA ALA A 152 13.80 -23.90 13.01
C ALA A 152 14.26 -23.12 11.78
N GLN A 153 13.37 -22.31 11.23
CA GLN A 153 13.70 -21.44 10.10
C GLN A 153 14.66 -20.40 10.67
N GLY A 154 15.89 -20.39 10.16
CA GLY A 154 16.90 -19.43 10.61
C GLY A 154 16.32 -18.02 10.57
N HIS A 155 16.68 -17.20 11.57
CA HIS A 155 16.24 -15.82 11.68
C HIS A 155 16.73 -15.03 10.45
N ARG A 156 15.97 -15.03 9.37
CA ARG A 156 16.29 -14.20 8.20
C ARG A 156 16.00 -12.77 8.62
N ARG A 157 17.05 -11.96 8.71
CA ARG A 157 16.90 -10.54 9.00
C ARG A 157 16.04 -9.92 7.91
N VAL A 158 14.88 -9.43 8.30
CA VAL A 158 14.00 -8.69 7.42
C VAL A 158 14.34 -7.22 7.59
N GLU A 159 14.98 -6.63 6.59
CA GLU A 159 15.10 -5.17 6.55
C GLU A 159 13.74 -4.59 6.15
N SER A 160 13.14 -3.86 7.08
CA SER A 160 11.94 -3.07 6.82
C SER A 160 12.39 -1.68 6.38
N VAL A 161 12.40 -1.43 5.07
CA VAL A 161 12.57 -0.08 4.51
C VAL A 161 11.19 0.59 4.49
N ASP A 162 10.67 0.89 5.67
CA ASP A 162 9.47 1.72 5.80
C ASP A 162 9.82 2.92 6.68
N ASP A 163 9.95 4.08 6.03
CA ASP A 163 10.13 5.38 6.69
C ASP A 163 8.87 5.82 7.48
N GLY A 164 7.81 5.02 7.41
CA GLY A 164 6.54 5.26 8.08
C GLY A 164 5.63 6.22 7.31
N LEU A 165 4.54 6.62 7.96
CA LEU A 165 3.65 7.65 7.42
C LEU A 165 4.34 9.02 7.43
N ALA A 166 3.95 9.88 6.50
CA ALA A 166 4.38 11.27 6.46
C ALA A 166 3.85 12.06 7.69
N PRO A 167 4.37 13.27 7.96
CA PRO A 167 3.83 14.15 9.01
C PRO A 167 2.33 14.47 8.81
N GLY A 168 1.64 14.78 9.90
CA GLY A 168 0.21 15.13 9.93
C GLY A 168 -0.75 13.96 10.15
N TYR A 169 -0.26 12.72 10.14
CA TYR A 169 -1.07 11.56 10.49
C TYR A 169 -1.20 11.39 12.02
N PRO A 170 -2.34 10.87 12.53
CA PRO A 170 -2.49 10.57 13.95
C PRO A 170 -1.40 9.62 14.46
N ALA A 171 -0.94 9.79 15.70
CA ALA A 171 0.04 8.89 16.32
C ALA A 171 -0.41 7.42 16.32
N ARG A 172 -1.72 7.17 16.43
CA ARG A 172 -2.31 5.83 16.29
C ARG A 172 -2.06 5.24 14.89
N ALA A 173 -2.22 6.02 13.84
CA ALA A 173 -1.99 5.57 12.46
C ALA A 173 -0.52 5.22 12.23
N HIS A 174 0.42 6.02 12.75
CA HIS A 174 1.85 5.71 12.69
C HIS A 174 2.18 4.36 13.33
N ARG A 175 1.64 4.08 14.53
CA ARG A 175 1.88 2.81 15.22
C ARG A 175 1.32 1.62 14.45
N VAL A 176 0.09 1.73 13.95
CA VAL A 176 -0.59 0.67 13.16
C VAL A 176 0.15 0.42 11.84
N ALA A 177 0.52 1.47 11.11
CA ALA A 177 1.28 1.35 9.87
C ALA A 177 2.63 0.67 10.08
N ALA A 178 3.39 1.08 11.11
CA ALA A 178 4.69 0.49 11.41
C ALA A 178 4.58 -1.00 11.79
N LEU A 179 3.55 -1.39 12.56
CA LEU A 179 3.29 -2.80 12.86
C LEU A 179 2.93 -3.59 11.59
N ALA A 180 2.03 -3.06 10.77
CA ALA A 180 1.60 -3.72 9.55
C ALA A 180 2.75 -3.86 8.53
N ALA A 181 3.65 -2.87 8.43
CA ALA A 181 4.83 -2.94 7.58
C ALA A 181 5.82 -4.02 8.02
N ARG A 182 6.08 -4.14 9.34
CA ARG A 182 6.90 -5.22 9.89
C ARG A 182 6.30 -6.60 9.58
N LEU A 183 5.00 -6.77 9.81
CA LEU A 183 4.31 -8.03 9.53
C LEU A 183 4.30 -8.38 8.04
N ALA A 184 4.04 -7.41 7.16
CA ALA A 184 4.15 -7.60 5.71
C ALA A 184 5.55 -8.05 5.29
N ALA A 185 6.58 -7.52 5.94
CA ALA A 185 7.96 -7.88 5.66
C ALA A 185 8.29 -9.31 6.13
N VAL A 186 7.74 -9.75 7.28
CA VAL A 186 7.84 -11.15 7.75
C VAL A 186 7.09 -12.11 6.82
N LEU A 187 5.88 -11.76 6.38
CA LEU A 187 5.08 -12.57 5.47
C LEU A 187 5.82 -12.89 4.16
N ARG A 188 6.62 -11.94 3.63
CA ARG A 188 7.41 -12.13 2.40
C ARG A 188 8.54 -13.14 2.51
N VAL A 189 9.01 -13.47 3.71
CA VAL A 189 10.13 -14.39 3.92
C VAL A 189 9.71 -15.77 4.44
N ALA A 190 8.41 -15.99 4.65
CA ALA A 190 7.87 -17.28 5.04
C ALA A 190 8.19 -18.37 4.00
N ASP A 191 8.65 -19.53 4.47
CA ASP A 191 9.19 -20.59 3.62
C ASP A 191 8.74 -21.97 4.11
N ASP A 192 8.17 -22.82 3.25
CA ASP A 192 7.50 -24.07 3.65
C ASP A 192 8.44 -25.29 3.73
N ARG A 193 9.75 -25.08 3.58
CA ARG A 193 10.73 -26.18 3.65
C ARG A 193 10.64 -26.95 4.96
N GLY A 194 10.52 -28.27 4.84
CA GLY A 194 10.50 -29.21 5.96
C GLY A 194 9.12 -29.41 6.61
N LEU A 195 8.04 -28.86 6.03
CA LEU A 195 6.68 -29.06 6.52
C LEU A 195 5.97 -30.20 5.78
N THR A 196 5.08 -30.90 6.50
CA THR A 196 4.12 -31.85 5.90
C THR A 196 3.02 -31.12 5.13
N SER A 197 2.29 -31.82 4.26
CA SER A 197 1.18 -31.24 3.49
C SER A 197 0.10 -30.61 4.37
N GLY A 198 -0.26 -31.25 5.49
CA GLY A 198 -1.24 -30.70 6.44
C GLY A 198 -0.75 -29.43 7.13
N GLN A 199 0.53 -29.38 7.51
CA GLN A 199 1.15 -28.21 8.10
C GLN A 199 1.26 -27.03 7.12
N ILE A 200 1.58 -27.32 5.85
CA ILE A 200 1.58 -26.31 4.77
C ILE A 200 0.17 -25.70 4.62
N ALA A 201 -0.88 -26.53 4.63
CA ALA A 201 -2.25 -26.04 4.53
C ALA A 201 -2.67 -25.16 5.72
N THR A 202 -2.40 -25.60 6.95
CA THR A 202 -2.70 -24.84 8.18
C THR A 202 -1.95 -23.50 8.20
N ARG A 203 -0.64 -23.54 7.94
CA ARG A 203 0.18 -22.32 7.84
C ARG A 203 -0.31 -21.40 6.73
N GLY A 204 -0.59 -21.93 5.55
CA GLY A 204 -1.08 -21.15 4.42
C GLY A 204 -2.39 -20.43 4.71
N ASN A 205 -3.33 -21.07 5.43
CA ASN A 205 -4.56 -20.42 5.89
C ASN A 205 -4.26 -19.27 6.87
N ALA A 206 -3.48 -19.53 7.92
CA ALA A 206 -3.13 -18.54 8.94
C ALA A 206 -2.41 -17.31 8.35
N LEU A 207 -1.45 -17.54 7.43
CA LEU A 207 -0.71 -16.45 6.80
C LEU A 207 -1.57 -15.65 5.82
N ARG A 208 -2.53 -16.27 5.11
CA ARG A 208 -3.49 -15.56 4.26
C ARG A 208 -4.44 -14.66 5.06
N ASP A 209 -4.91 -15.13 6.20
CA ASP A 209 -5.77 -14.33 7.08
C ASP A 209 -5.00 -13.17 7.72
N LEU A 210 -3.75 -13.40 8.12
CA LEU A 210 -2.86 -12.35 8.60
C LEU A 210 -2.54 -11.32 7.50
N ASP A 211 -2.24 -11.75 6.27
CA ASP A 211 -2.04 -10.83 5.13
C ASP A 211 -3.27 -9.95 4.88
N ARG A 212 -4.46 -10.55 4.89
CA ARG A 212 -5.73 -9.83 4.72
C ARG A 212 -5.89 -8.71 5.77
N ALA A 213 -5.57 -8.99 7.03
CA ALA A 213 -5.63 -8.02 8.12
C ALA A 213 -4.55 -6.94 8.00
N VAL A 214 -3.33 -7.32 7.60
CA VAL A 214 -2.21 -6.39 7.35
C VAL A 214 -2.54 -5.40 6.24
N ARG A 215 -3.12 -5.85 5.11
CA ARG A 215 -3.52 -4.97 4.01
C ARG A 215 -4.58 -3.96 4.45
N ARG A 216 -5.61 -4.40 5.19
CA ARG A 216 -6.64 -3.51 5.77
C ARG A 216 -6.06 -2.49 6.73
N ALA A 217 -5.16 -2.89 7.62
CA ALA A 217 -4.47 -1.98 8.54
C ALA A 217 -3.63 -0.93 7.81
N ARG A 218 -2.90 -1.32 6.74
CA ARG A 218 -2.14 -0.38 5.91
C ARG A 218 -3.05 0.63 5.21
N VAL A 219 -4.14 0.17 4.59
CA VAL A 219 -5.11 1.04 3.91
C VAL A 219 -5.73 2.01 4.93
N ALA A 220 -6.30 1.51 6.03
CA ALA A 220 -6.92 2.36 7.06
C ALA A 220 -5.93 3.41 7.63
N ALA A 221 -4.69 3.02 7.92
CA ALA A 221 -3.67 3.95 8.41
C ALA A 221 -3.32 5.06 7.39
N HIS A 222 -3.32 4.77 6.08
CA HIS A 222 -3.07 5.78 5.04
C HIS A 222 -4.25 6.71 4.79
N HIS A 223 -5.48 6.29 5.13
CA HIS A 223 -6.70 7.10 5.04
C HIS A 223 -6.99 7.88 6.34
N ALA A 224 -6.31 7.58 7.45
CA ALA A 224 -6.55 8.25 8.75
C ALA A 224 -6.37 9.79 8.72
N ILE A 225 -5.59 10.35 7.79
CA ILE A 225 -5.45 11.80 7.64
C ILE A 225 -6.72 12.46 7.08
N THR A 226 -7.54 11.72 6.32
CA THR A 226 -8.79 12.24 5.76
C THR A 226 -9.96 12.12 6.74
N GLU A 227 -9.81 11.37 7.83
CA GLU A 227 -10.80 11.32 8.93
C GLU A 227 -10.71 12.55 9.86
N LEU A 228 -9.65 13.36 9.73
CA LEU A 228 -9.41 14.56 10.55
C LEU A 228 -10.04 15.84 9.96
N VAL A 229 -10.68 15.75 8.79
CA VAL A 229 -11.31 16.87 8.06
C VAL A 229 -12.80 16.63 7.97
#